data_AF-A0A956YZP5-F1
#
_entry.id   AF-A0A956YZP5-F1
#
_cell.length_a   1.000
_cell.length_b   1.000
_cell.length_c   1.000
_cell.angle_alpha   90.00
_cell.angle_beta   90.00
_cell.angle_gamma   90.00
#
_symmetry.space_group_name_H-M   'P 1'
#
loop_
_entity.id
_entity.type
_entity.pdbx_description
1 polymer ?
#
loop_
_entity_poly.entity_id
_entity_poly.type
_entity_poly.pdbx_seq_one_letter_code
_entity_poly.pdbx_strand_id
1 'polypeptide(L)'
;MQRDPWLIRNTKRLFTILRTSGQIRHLARFLASHTPGYLFDKPSPWLGFDAIDYLAARISPGWRVFEYGSGGSTLFWLKSGAEVVSIEHDADWYAQMQQRLMQNP
;
A
#
# COMPACT_ATOMS: atom_id res chain seq x y z
N MET A 1 15.39 30.10 34.56
CA MET A 1 14.45 29.14 33.92
C MET A 1 15.09 28.59 32.64
N GLN A 2 15.84 27.49 32.74
CA GLN A 2 16.35 26.77 31.57
C GLN A 2 15.21 25.91 31.00
N ARG A 3 14.85 26.12 29.74
CA ARG A 3 13.86 25.30 29.05
C ARG A 3 14.47 23.92 28.78
N ASP A 4 13.72 22.87 29.10
CA ASP A 4 14.13 21.47 28.92
C ASP A 4 14.48 21.18 27.44
N PRO A 5 15.74 20.76 27.14
CA PRO A 5 16.18 20.41 25.80
C PRO A 5 15.32 19.34 25.11
N TRP A 6 14.67 18.46 25.87
CA TRP A 6 13.82 17.39 25.35
C TRP A 6 12.54 17.94 24.70
N LEU A 7 11.89 18.91 25.35
CA LEU A 7 10.67 19.58 24.86
C LEU A 7 10.90 20.37 23.56
N ILE A 8 12.06 21.00 23.40
CA ILE A 8 12.44 21.77 22.20
C ILE A 8 12.70 20.85 21.00
N ARG A 9 13.24 19.65 21.26
CA ARG A 9 13.53 18.65 20.22
C ARG A 9 12.26 17.97 19.71
N ASN A 10 11.25 17.80 20.57
CA ASN A 10 9.98 17.16 20.21
C ASN A 10 8.98 18.13 19.55
N THR A 11 8.95 19.40 19.95
CA THR A 11 8.10 20.43 19.33
C THR A 11 8.48 20.73 17.88
N LYS A 12 9.78 20.69 17.55
CA LYS A 12 10.24 20.80 16.15
C LYS A 12 9.73 19.65 15.27
N ARG A 13 9.65 18.41 15.79
CA ARG A 13 9.11 17.25 15.05
C ARG A 13 7.61 17.37 14.78
N LEU A 14 6.82 17.81 15.75
CA LEU A 14 5.39 18.09 15.54
C LEU A 14 5.20 19.18 14.47
N PHE A 15 5.97 20.27 14.55
CA PHE A 15 5.94 21.31 13.53
C PHE A 15 6.37 20.81 12.15
N THR A 16 7.34 19.89 12.07
CA THR A 16 7.73 19.24 10.81
C THR A 16 6.60 18.37 10.26
N ILE A 17 5.94 17.53 11.06
CA ILE A 17 4.81 16.69 10.62
C ILE A 17 3.66 17.58 10.12
N LEU A 18 3.34 18.66 10.83
CA LEU A 18 2.32 19.63 10.44
C LEU A 18 2.73 20.46 9.20
N ARG A 19 4.03 20.71 8.98
CA ARG A 19 4.56 21.39 7.78
C ARG A 19 4.78 20.48 6.58
N THR A 20 4.88 19.17 6.78
CA THR A 20 4.99 18.19 5.69
C THR A 20 3.58 17.86 5.21
N SER A 21 2.87 18.91 4.79
CA SER A 21 1.46 18.92 4.41
C SER A 21 1.06 17.85 3.39
N GLY A 22 2.02 17.34 2.62
CA GLY A 22 1.81 16.28 1.63
C GLY A 22 1.29 14.96 2.21
N GLN A 23 1.56 14.63 3.47
CA GLN A 23 1.13 13.33 4.04
C GLN A 23 -0.24 13.39 4.71
N ILE A 24 -0.73 14.59 5.09
CA ILE A 24 -2.05 14.76 5.71
C ILE A 24 -3.16 14.32 4.74
N ARG A 25 -2.96 14.48 3.42
CA ARG A 25 -3.91 14.01 2.39
C ARG A 25 -4.17 12.50 2.47
N HIS A 26 -3.22 11.75 3.03
CA HIS A 26 -3.32 10.30 3.18
C HIS A 26 -3.85 9.85 4.54
N LEU A 27 -4.14 10.77 5.47
CA LEU A 27 -4.56 10.41 6.83
C LEU A 27 -5.81 9.53 6.83
N ALA A 28 -6.83 9.86 6.03
CA ALA A 28 -8.03 9.04 5.91
C ALA A 28 -7.72 7.64 5.36
N ARG A 29 -6.82 7.57 4.35
CA ARG A 29 -6.40 6.31 3.74
C ARG A 29 -5.59 5.45 4.72
N PHE A 30 -4.73 6.08 5.52
CA PHE A 30 -3.97 5.46 6.58
C PHE A 30 -4.87 4.89 7.67
N LEU A 31 -5.85 5.66 8.15
CA LEU A 31 -6.81 5.15 9.14
C LEU A 31 -7.60 3.97 8.58
N ALA A 32 -8.09 4.09 7.34
CA ALA A 32 -8.78 3.00 6.66
C ALA A 32 -7.91 1.75 6.47
N SER A 33 -6.58 1.88 6.29
CA SER A 33 -5.71 0.72 6.07
C SER A 33 -5.54 -0.17 7.30
N HIS A 34 -6.05 0.23 8.47
CA HIS A 34 -6.05 -0.59 9.68
C HIS A 34 -7.26 -1.52 9.77
N THR A 35 -8.22 -1.43 8.84
CA THR A 35 -9.34 -2.39 8.80
C THR A 35 -8.84 -3.76 8.33
N PRO A 36 -9.22 -4.87 8.98
CA PRO A 36 -8.91 -6.21 8.50
C PRO A 36 -9.37 -6.39 7.05
N GLY A 37 -8.55 -7.01 6.21
CA GLY A 37 -8.89 -7.25 4.80
C GLY A 37 -8.66 -6.08 3.84
N TYR A 38 -8.26 -4.89 4.34
CA TYR A 38 -8.13 -3.67 3.52
C TYR A 38 -7.40 -3.86 2.19
N LEU A 39 -6.26 -4.58 2.20
CA LEU A 39 -5.43 -4.79 1.00
C LEU A 39 -6.14 -5.60 -0.09
N PHE A 40 -7.12 -6.42 0.27
CA PHE A 40 -7.90 -7.24 -0.65
C PHE A 40 -9.21 -6.55 -1.04
N ASP A 41 -9.94 -5.99 -0.07
CA ASP A 41 -11.21 -5.29 -0.30
C ASP A 41 -11.00 -4.05 -1.18
N LYS A 42 -9.87 -3.37 -0.95
CA LYS A 42 -9.35 -2.33 -1.82
C LYS A 42 -7.98 -2.79 -2.32
N PRO A 43 -7.92 -3.48 -3.49
CA PRO A 43 -6.68 -3.97 -4.07
C PRO A 43 -5.57 -2.92 -4.00
N SER A 44 -4.63 -3.13 -3.07
CA SER A 44 -3.59 -2.16 -2.74
C SER A 44 -2.27 -2.89 -2.56
N PRO A 45 -1.20 -2.46 -3.24
CA PRO A 45 0.12 -3.02 -3.01
C PRO A 45 0.68 -2.45 -1.70
N TRP A 46 1.59 -3.20 -1.08
CA TRP A 46 2.24 -2.74 0.15
C TRP A 46 3.36 -1.73 -0.16
N LEU A 47 2.94 -0.52 -0.53
CA LEU A 47 3.79 0.61 -0.90
C LEU A 47 3.32 1.89 -0.21
N GLY A 48 4.17 2.92 -0.20
CA GLY A 48 3.76 4.25 0.23
C GLY A 48 2.64 4.80 -0.68
N PHE A 49 1.66 5.48 -0.10
CA PHE A 49 0.47 5.92 -0.84
C PHE A 49 0.79 6.77 -2.07
N ASP A 50 1.82 7.61 -2.00
CA ASP A 50 2.30 8.39 -3.15
C ASP A 50 2.82 7.52 -4.29
N ALA A 51 3.51 6.42 -3.98
CA ALA A 51 3.96 5.47 -4.98
C ALA A 51 2.77 4.72 -5.60
N ILE A 52 1.77 4.37 -4.79
CA ILE A 52 0.54 3.76 -5.30
C ILE A 52 -0.17 4.69 -6.28
N ASP A 53 -0.32 5.96 -5.92
CA ASP A 53 -0.99 6.95 -6.77
C ASP A 53 -0.19 7.23 -8.05
N TYR A 54 1.15 7.27 -7.93
CA TYR A 54 2.04 7.40 -9.07
C TYR A 54 1.89 6.24 -10.07
N LEU A 55 1.84 5.01 -9.56
CA LEU A 55 1.70 3.78 -10.36
C LEU A 55 0.29 3.66 -10.94
N ALA A 56 -0.75 3.88 -10.14
CA ALA A 56 -2.15 3.78 -10.57
C ALA A 56 -2.47 4.72 -11.75
N ALA A 57 -1.79 5.86 -11.85
CA ALA A 57 -1.94 6.80 -12.96
C ALA A 57 -1.21 6.39 -14.25
N ARG A 58 -0.41 5.31 -14.24
CA ARG A 58 0.51 4.92 -15.33
C ARG A 58 0.34 3.48 -15.81
N ILE A 59 -0.06 2.57 -14.92
CA ILE A 59 -0.30 1.18 -15.29
C ILE A 59 -1.36 1.16 -16.39
N SER A 60 -1.09 0.38 -17.43
CA SER A 60 -1.98 0.23 -18.58
C SER A 60 -2.25 -1.24 -18.83
N PRO A 61 -3.39 -1.59 -19.46
CA PRO A 61 -3.65 -2.96 -19.88
C PRO A 61 -2.51 -3.54 -20.73
N GLY A 62 -2.17 -4.80 -20.50
CA GLY A 62 -1.09 -5.51 -21.21
C GLY A 62 0.31 -5.29 -20.65
N TRP A 63 0.48 -4.51 -19.58
CA TRP A 63 1.72 -4.51 -18.81
C TRP A 63 2.01 -5.91 -18.26
N ARG A 64 3.28 -6.30 -18.25
CA ARG A 64 3.74 -7.55 -17.64
C ARG A 64 4.47 -7.27 -16.35
N VAL A 65 3.91 -7.73 -15.25
CA VAL A 65 4.41 -7.52 -13.90
C VAL A 65 4.95 -8.83 -13.36
N PHE A 66 6.16 -8.78 -12.81
CA PHE A 66 6.75 -9.87 -12.07
C PHE A 66 6.95 -9.44 -10.62
N GLU A 67 6.48 -10.23 -9.66
CA GLU A 67 6.59 -9.93 -8.23
C GLU A 67 7.00 -11.17 -7.40
N TYR A 68 7.60 -10.89 -6.25
CA TYR A 68 7.85 -11.89 -5.20
C TYR A 68 6.88 -11.67 -4.07
N GLY A 69 6.16 -12.71 -3.67
CA GLY A 69 5.04 -12.64 -2.76
C GLY A 69 3.76 -12.21 -3.48
N SER A 70 2.69 -12.98 -3.26
CA SER A 70 1.36 -12.70 -3.81
C SER A 70 0.45 -12.05 -2.77
N GLY A 71 -0.57 -11.29 -3.19
CA GLY A 71 -1.48 -10.65 -2.26
C GLY A 71 -2.29 -9.51 -2.84
N GLY A 72 -2.48 -8.45 -2.03
CA GLY A 72 -3.19 -7.24 -2.46
C GLY A 72 -2.53 -6.51 -3.63
N SER A 73 -1.19 -6.62 -3.77
CA SER A 73 -0.46 -6.10 -4.93
C SER A 73 -0.86 -6.83 -6.21
N THR A 74 -0.95 -8.17 -6.18
CA THR A 74 -1.39 -8.99 -7.31
C THR A 74 -2.73 -8.50 -7.83
N LEU A 75 -3.70 -8.33 -6.93
CA LEU A 75 -5.04 -7.82 -7.29
C LEU A 75 -5.00 -6.38 -7.81
N PHE A 76 -4.11 -5.53 -7.28
CA PHE A 76 -3.94 -4.16 -7.75
C PHE A 76 -3.48 -4.11 -9.21
N TRP A 77 -2.48 -4.92 -9.58
CA TRP A 77 -1.98 -5.00 -10.95
C TRP A 77 -3.03 -5.58 -11.90
N LEU A 78 -3.68 -6.69 -11.50
CA LEU A 78 -4.72 -7.35 -12.30
C LEU A 78 -5.90 -6.41 -12.56
N LYS A 79 -6.34 -5.66 -11.54
CA LYS A 79 -7.42 -4.67 -11.67
C LYS A 79 -7.11 -3.58 -12.71
N SER A 80 -5.84 -3.27 -12.93
CA SER A 80 -5.38 -2.32 -13.96
C SER A 80 -5.19 -2.96 -15.35
N GLY A 81 -5.53 -4.24 -15.51
CA GLY A 81 -5.44 -4.98 -16.77
C GLY A 81 -4.02 -5.50 -17.08
N ALA A 82 -3.14 -5.55 -16.09
CA ALA A 82 -1.80 -6.11 -16.26
C ALA A 82 -1.83 -7.66 -16.21
N GLU A 83 -0.89 -8.28 -16.90
CA GLU A 83 -0.53 -9.68 -16.73
C GLU A 83 0.47 -9.78 -15.57
N VAL A 84 0.22 -10.67 -14.60
CA VAL A 84 1.05 -10.76 -13.38
C VAL A 84 1.58 -12.17 -13.21
N VAL A 85 2.88 -12.28 -12.94
CA VAL A 85 3.54 -13.51 -12.50
C VAL A 85 4.10 -13.27 -11.10
N SER A 86 3.55 -13.98 -10.11
CA SER A 86 3.97 -13.87 -8.71
C SER A 86 4.65 -15.18 -8.26
N ILE A 87 5.80 -15.07 -7.62
CA ILE A 87 6.45 -16.22 -6.96
C ILE A 87 6.01 -16.25 -5.50
N GLU A 88 5.34 -17.33 -5.11
CA GLU A 88 4.92 -17.55 -3.72
C GLU A 88 5.59 -18.80 -3.14
N HIS A 89 6.10 -18.66 -1.93
CA HIS A 89 6.81 -19.72 -1.20
C HIS A 89 5.92 -20.43 -0.19
N ASP A 90 4.90 -19.75 0.33
CA ASP A 90 3.97 -20.31 1.29
C ASP A 90 2.81 -20.99 0.55
N ALA A 91 2.72 -22.31 0.68
CA ALA A 91 1.73 -23.12 -0.02
C ALA A 91 0.29 -22.86 0.44
N ASP A 92 0.09 -22.59 1.74
CA ASP A 92 -1.23 -22.31 2.30
C ASP A 92 -1.72 -20.93 1.85
N TRP A 93 -0.82 -19.96 1.80
CA TRP A 93 -1.10 -18.64 1.25
C TRP A 93 -1.39 -18.69 -0.25
N TYR A 94 -0.60 -19.45 -1.01
CA TYR A 94 -0.86 -19.69 -2.43
C TYR A 94 -2.27 -20.26 -2.66
N ALA A 95 -2.68 -21.27 -1.89
CA ALA A 95 -4.02 -21.85 -1.99
C ALA A 95 -5.12 -20.81 -1.70
N GLN A 96 -4.94 -19.98 -0.67
CA GLN A 96 -5.86 -18.88 -0.37
C GLN A 96 -5.92 -17.85 -1.50
N MET A 97 -4.79 -17.49 -2.10
CA MET A 97 -4.74 -16.57 -3.23
C MET A 97 -5.42 -17.14 -4.47
N GLN A 98 -5.22 -18.42 -4.78
CA GLN A 98 -5.93 -19.08 -5.89
C GLN A 98 -7.44 -19.02 -5.71
N GLN A 99 -7.95 -19.29 -4.50
CA GLN A 99 -9.39 -19.17 -4.21
C GLN A 99 -9.92 -17.73 -4.43
N ARG A 100 -9.15 -16.71 -4.03
CA ARG A 100 -9.53 -15.31 -4.21
C ARG A 100 -9.57 -14.90 -5.69
N LEU A 101 -8.59 -15.36 -6.49
CA LEU A 101 -8.52 -15.08 -7.92
C LEU A 101 -9.67 -15.73 -8.69
N MET A 102 -10.10 -16.94 -8.30
CA MET A 102 -11.26 -17.60 -8.92
C MET A 102 -12.58 -16.87 -8.65
N GLN A 103 -12.70 -16.19 -7.50
CA GLN A 103 -13.90 -15.45 -7.12
C GLN A 103 -13.98 -14.06 -7.78
N ASN A 104 -12.84 -13.50 -8.20
CA ASN A 104 -12.73 -12.20 -8.86
C ASN A 104 -11.77 -12.30 -10.05
N PRO A 105 -12.21 -12.92 -11.17
CA PRO A 105 -11.39 -13.09 -12.36
C PRO A 105 -11.03 -11.76 -13.04
#